data_AF-A0A924DPY1-F1
#
_entry.id   AF-A0A924DPY1-F1
#
_cell.length_a   1.000
_cell.length_b   1.000
_cell.length_c   1.000
_cell.angle_alpha   90.00
_cell.angle_beta   90.00
_cell.angle_gamma   90.00
#
_symmetry.space_group_name_H-M   'P 1'
#
loop_
_entity.id
_entity.type
_entity.pdbx_description
1 polymer ?
#
loop_
_entity_poly.entity_id
_entity_poly.type
_entity_poly.pdbx_seq_one_letter_code
_entity_poly.pdbx_strand_id
1 'polypeptide(L)'
;MYRLHVPINYTPAKPAPLLVALHGGGGDMNFQDDDKKYKLITKSDNAGFIVVFHSWNGCEKTRGGEPASKAISANDVMWDFFKSK
;
A
#
# COMPACT_ATOMS: atom_id res chain seq x y z
N MET A 1 7.00 -2.16 4.43
CA MET A 1 7.17 -0.77 3.96
C MET A 1 5.96 -0.39 3.13
N TYR A 2 5.67 0.90 2.91
CA TYR A 2 4.53 1.35 2.11
C TYR A 2 4.94 2.43 1.09
N ARG A 3 4.15 2.54 0.02
CA ARG A 3 4.17 3.62 -0.98
C ARG A 3 2.76 4.18 -1.10
N LEU A 4 2.66 5.49 -1.23
CA LEU A 4 1.37 6.19 -1.34
C LEU A 4 1.37 7.00 -2.63
N HIS A 5 0.29 6.88 -3.40
CA HIS A 5 0.02 7.74 -4.55
C HIS A 5 -1.12 8.69 -4.22
N VAL A 6 -0.84 9.99 -4.38
CA VAL A 6 -1.82 11.07 -4.24
C VAL A 6 -2.24 11.47 -5.66
N PRO A 7 -3.54 11.44 -5.98
CA PRO A 7 -3.98 11.72 -7.33
C PRO A 7 -3.72 13.17 -7.72
N ILE A 8 -3.45 13.43 -8.99
CA ILE A 8 -3.06 14.77 -9.48
C ILE A 8 -4.11 15.87 -9.21
N ASN A 9 -5.37 15.50 -9.00
CA ASN A 9 -6.49 16.38 -8.69
C ASN A 9 -6.81 16.48 -7.18
N TYR A 10 -5.96 15.94 -6.31
CA TYR A 10 -6.15 16.02 -4.86
C TYR A 10 -6.15 17.46 -4.38
N THR A 11 -7.11 17.78 -3.51
CA THR A 11 -7.16 19.05 -2.77
C THR A 11 -7.51 18.78 -1.32
N PRO A 12 -6.81 19.38 -0.34
CA PRO A 12 -7.10 19.20 1.08
C PRO A 12 -8.48 19.74 1.48
N ALA A 13 -9.12 20.56 0.63
CA ALA A 13 -10.47 21.08 0.87
C ALA A 13 -11.58 20.03 0.64
N LYS A 14 -11.29 18.90 -0.02
CA LYS A 14 -12.26 17.85 -0.32
C LYS A 14 -11.76 16.51 0.25
N PRO A 15 -12.55 15.82 1.10
CA PRO A 15 -12.19 14.48 1.56
C PRO A 15 -11.98 13.53 0.39
N ALA A 16 -10.85 12.83 0.36
CA ALA A 16 -10.51 11.84 -0.65
C ALA A 16 -10.64 10.42 -0.06
N PRO A 17 -11.25 9.46 -0.78
CA PRO A 17 -11.23 8.07 -0.36
C PRO A 17 -9.80 7.52 -0.28
N LEU A 18 -9.56 6.63 0.67
CA LEU A 18 -8.30 5.88 0.78
C LEU A 18 -8.54 4.43 0.36
N LEU A 19 -7.76 3.95 -0.62
CA LEU A 19 -7.73 2.56 -1.04
C LEU A 19 -6.40 1.93 -0.59
N VAL A 20 -6.48 0.81 0.12
CA VAL A 20 -5.29 0.02 0.48
C VAL A 20 -5.20 -1.17 -0.47
N ALA A 21 -4.17 -1.18 -1.31
CA ALA A 21 -3.93 -2.23 -2.28
C ALA A 21 -3.03 -3.32 -1.65
N LEU A 22 -3.57 -4.53 -1.59
CA LEU A 22 -2.87 -5.70 -1.06
C LEU A 22 -2.50 -6.61 -2.23
N HIS A 23 -1.22 -6.94 -2.38
CA HIS A 23 -0.75 -7.83 -3.43
C HIS A 23 -0.93 -9.30 -3.03
N GLY A 24 -0.96 -10.20 -4.02
CA GLY A 24 -0.93 -11.66 -3.79
C GLY A 24 0.46 -12.18 -3.43
N GLY A 25 0.57 -13.48 -3.16
CA GLY A 25 1.85 -14.12 -2.81
C GLY A 25 2.95 -13.87 -3.85
N GLY A 26 4.14 -13.47 -3.40
CA GLY A 26 5.30 -13.18 -4.25
C GLY A 26 5.32 -11.78 -4.89
N GLY A 27 4.29 -10.95 -4.65
CA GLY A 27 4.29 -9.54 -5.03
C GLY A 27 4.97 -8.63 -4.01
N ASP A 28 5.09 -7.35 -4.36
CA ASP A 28 5.51 -6.26 -3.49
C ASP A 28 4.87 -4.94 -3.97
N MET A 29 5.12 -3.83 -3.26
CA MET A 29 4.57 -2.52 -3.62
C MET A 29 4.98 -2.05 -5.02
N ASN A 30 6.20 -2.33 -5.48
CA ASN A 30 6.71 -1.92 -6.79
C ASN A 30 6.10 -2.77 -7.91
N PHE A 31 5.78 -4.02 -7.61
CA PHE A 31 5.05 -4.88 -8.53
C PHE A 31 3.61 -4.41 -8.70
N GLN A 32 2.97 -3.99 -7.60
CA GLN A 32 1.56 -3.61 -7.59
C GLN A 32 1.32 -2.16 -8.07
N ASP A 33 2.28 -1.25 -7.91
CA ASP A 33 2.17 0.13 -8.38
C ASP A 33 2.56 0.32 -9.86
N ASP A 34 3.06 -0.73 -10.51
CA ASP A 34 3.32 -0.72 -11.95
C ASP A 34 1.98 -0.68 -12.72
N ASP A 35 1.73 0.48 -13.32
CA ASP A 35 0.52 0.74 -14.10
C ASP A 35 0.39 -0.16 -15.35
N LYS A 36 1.48 -0.76 -15.83
CA LYS A 36 1.39 -1.77 -16.90
C LYS A 36 0.69 -3.05 -16.43
N LYS A 37 0.63 -3.30 -15.12
CA LYS A 37 0.05 -4.50 -14.52
C LYS A 37 -1.32 -4.25 -13.89
N TYR A 38 -1.43 -3.26 -13.00
CA TYR A 38 -2.63 -3.06 -12.18
C TYR A 38 -3.43 -1.80 -12.51
N LYS A 39 -2.80 -0.80 -13.17
CA LYS A 39 -3.43 0.47 -13.55
C LYS A 39 -4.02 1.27 -12.36
N LEU A 40 -3.54 1.02 -11.14
CA LEU A 40 -4.09 1.63 -9.92
C LEU A 40 -3.71 3.11 -9.78
N ILE A 41 -2.56 3.54 -10.33
CA ILE A 41 -2.15 4.95 -10.36
C ILE A 41 -3.06 5.72 -11.32
N THR A 42 -3.15 5.28 -12.57
CA THR A 42 -4.06 5.88 -13.57
C THR A 42 -5.52 5.90 -13.06
N LYS A 43 -5.97 4.84 -12.38
CA LYS A 43 -7.34 4.80 -11.85
C LYS A 43 -7.52 5.76 -10.67
N SER A 44 -6.52 5.89 -9.80
CA SER A 44 -6.50 6.85 -8.71
C SER A 44 -6.60 8.28 -9.24
N ASP A 45 -5.79 8.65 -10.24
CA ASP A 45 -5.82 9.97 -10.87
C ASP A 45 -7.21 10.29 -11.47
N ASN A 46 -7.78 9.32 -12.20
CA ASN A 46 -9.07 9.51 -12.86
C ASN A 46 -10.27 9.56 -11.89
N ALA A 47 -10.21 8.83 -10.77
CA ALA A 47 -11.33 8.70 -9.84
C ALA A 47 -11.19 9.55 -8.55
N GLY A 48 -10.01 10.09 -8.28
CA GLY A 48 -9.75 10.98 -7.14
C GLY A 48 -9.68 10.29 -5.79
N PHE A 49 -9.16 9.06 -5.71
CA PHE A 49 -8.84 8.39 -4.44
C PHE A 49 -7.33 8.33 -4.22
N ILE A 50 -6.87 8.35 -2.97
CA ILE A 50 -5.48 8.06 -2.61
C ILE A 50 -5.32 6.54 -2.56
N VAL A 51 -4.22 6.01 -3.09
CA VAL A 51 -3.91 4.58 -2.98
C VAL A 51 -2.62 4.33 -2.23
N VAL A 52 -2.67 3.36 -1.31
CA VAL A 52 -1.51 2.88 -0.54
C VAL A 52 -1.18 1.48 -1.01
N PHE A 53 0.06 1.31 -1.48
CA PHE A 53 0.67 0.02 -1.77
C PHE A 53 1.54 -0.38 -0.60
N HIS A 54 1.47 -1.63 -0.19
CA HIS A 54 2.32 -2.16 0.87
C HIS A 54 3.27 -3.24 0.34
N SER A 55 4.36 -3.46 1.05
CA SER A 55 5.15 -4.68 0.97
C SER A 55 5.18 -5.32 2.35
N TRP A 56 4.84 -6.60 2.42
CA TRP A 56 4.88 -7.37 3.67
C TRP A 56 6.31 -7.47 4.18
N ASN A 57 6.51 -7.05 5.43
CA ASN A 57 7.75 -7.32 6.14
C ASN A 57 7.59 -8.57 7.01
N GLY A 58 8.20 -9.68 6.60
CA GLY A 58 8.36 -10.84 7.49
C GLY A 58 8.15 -12.21 6.86
N CYS A 59 7.84 -12.31 5.57
CA CYS A 59 7.67 -13.59 4.91
C CYS A 59 9.02 -14.02 4.31
N GLU A 60 9.45 -15.26 4.56
CA GLU A 60 10.57 -15.84 3.82
C GLU A 60 10.25 -15.79 2.33
N LYS A 61 11.17 -15.22 1.56
CA LYS A 61 11.09 -15.14 0.10
C LYS A 61 10.77 -16.53 -0.45
N THR A 62 9.60 -16.72 -1.05
CA THR A 62 9.43 -17.84 -1.98
C THR A 62 10.20 -17.58 -3.29
N ARG A 63 10.55 -16.31 -3.60
CA ARG A 63 11.46 -15.91 -4.69
C ARG A 63 11.89 -14.42 -4.60
N GLY A 64 13.20 -14.14 -4.60
CA GLY A 64 13.78 -12.88 -5.11
C GLY A 64 13.68 -11.56 -4.31
N GLY A 65 12.56 -11.18 -3.67
CA GLY A 65 12.31 -9.76 -3.24
C GLY A 65 12.70 -9.31 -1.81
N GLU A 66 13.34 -8.14 -1.65
CA GLU A 66 13.98 -7.57 -0.42
C GLU A 66 13.58 -8.11 0.98
N PRO A 67 14.55 -8.22 1.93
CA PRO A 67 14.28 -8.76 3.26
C PRO A 67 13.20 -7.97 4.00
N ALA A 68 12.48 -8.69 4.86
CA ALA A 68 11.50 -8.14 5.77
C ALA A 68 12.00 -6.90 6.51
N SER A 69 11.31 -5.77 6.37
CA SER A 69 11.57 -4.58 7.20
C SER A 69 11.41 -4.91 8.69
N LYS A 70 12.44 -4.60 9.48
CA LYS A 70 12.38 -4.74 10.95
C LYS A 70 11.96 -3.44 11.66
N ALA A 71 11.48 -2.45 10.92
CA ALA A 71 11.21 -1.12 11.45
C ALA A 71 9.98 -1.08 12.36
N ILE A 72 8.89 -1.78 12.01
CA ILE A 72 7.65 -1.88 12.81
C ILE A 72 6.97 -3.23 12.59
N SER A 73 6.35 -3.78 13.64
CA SER A 73 5.50 -4.97 13.58
C SER A 73 4.08 -4.54 13.19
N ALA A 74 3.63 -4.93 11.99
CA ALA A 74 2.29 -4.59 11.52
C ALA A 74 1.19 -5.21 12.40
N ASN A 75 1.44 -6.42 12.92
CA ASN A 75 0.52 -7.10 13.82
C ASN A 75 0.31 -6.29 15.10
N ASP A 76 1.39 -5.80 15.71
CA ASP A 76 1.31 -5.08 16.98
C ASP A 76 0.61 -3.72 16.81
N VAL A 77 0.96 -2.99 15.74
CA VAL A 77 0.32 -1.70 15.40
C VAL A 77 -1.20 -1.86 15.17
N MET A 78 -1.62 -2.94 14.49
CA MET A 78 -3.05 -3.21 14.30
C MET A 78 -3.75 -3.55 15.62
N TRP A 79 -3.12 -4.36 16.48
CA TRP A 79 -3.71 -4.72 17.77
C TRP A 79 -3.84 -3.54 18.72
N ASP A 80 -2.86 -2.64 18.75
CA ASP A 80 -2.93 -1.43 19.57
C ASP A 80 -4.05 -0.48 19.11
N PHE A 81 -4.29 -0.39 17.79
CA PHE A 81 -5.43 0.34 17.25
C PHE A 81 -6.77 -0.22 17.73
N PHE A 82 -6.95 -1.55 17.72
CA PHE A 82 -8.20 -2.16 18.17
C PHE A 82 -8.39 -2.14 19.69
N LYS A 83 -7.31 -2.13 20.48
CA LYS A 83 -7.37 -2.04 21.95
C LYS A 83 -7.59 -0.63 22.48
N SER A 84 -7.30 0.39 21.68
CA SER A 84 -7.45 1.81 22.06
C SER A 84 -8.85 2.36 21.73
N LYS A 85 -9.80 1.48 21.42
CA LYS A 85 -11.22 1.77 21.17
C LYS A 85 -12.10 1.10 22.21
#